data_AF-A0A645FZZ6-F1
#
_entry.id   AF-A0A645FZZ6-F1
#
_cell.length_a   1.000
_cell.length_b   1.000
_cell.length_c   1.000
_cell.angle_alpha   90.00
_cell.angle_beta   90.00
_cell.angle_gamma   90.00
#
_symmetry.space_group_name_H-M   'P 1'
#
loop_
_entity.id
_entity.type
_entity.pdbx_description
1 polymer ?
#
loop_
_entity_poly.entity_id
_entity_poly.type
_entity_poly.pdbx_seq_one_letter_code
_entity_poly.pdbx_strand_id
1 'polypeptide(L)'
;MINAFSDICLVMLASHVKGYSFPSKIYTLMGMAKPIIIMCSSECNAADFIIKTKSGWAFESDDCESFTDMIEKLYNNREQLDQIGANSLKVIEDGYTKQNIGSQYNDLVRDLCEQRH
;
A
#
# COMPACT_ATOMS: atom_id res chain seq x y z
N MET A 1 -16.02 -0.66 -7.32
CA MET A 1 -16.54 0.71 -7.41
C MET A 1 -16.68 1.37 -6.03
N ILE A 2 -17.02 0.63 -4.96
CA ILE A 2 -17.15 1.20 -3.60
C ILE A 2 -15.86 1.87 -3.07
N ASN A 3 -14.69 1.27 -3.29
CA ASN A 3 -13.40 1.83 -2.83
C ASN A 3 -13.03 3.18 -3.50
N ALA A 4 -13.58 3.49 -4.68
CA ALA A 4 -13.32 4.77 -5.33
C ALA A 4 -14.07 5.92 -4.65
N PHE A 5 -15.17 5.62 -3.95
CA PHE A 5 -15.98 6.59 -3.22
C PHE A 5 -15.57 6.74 -1.76
N SER A 6 -14.68 5.90 -1.23
CA SER A 6 -14.16 6.06 0.13
C SER A 6 -13.07 7.13 0.21
N ASP A 7 -13.02 7.81 1.34
CA ASP A 7 -11.96 8.77 1.70
C ASP A 7 -10.65 8.04 2.06
N ILE A 8 -10.76 6.89 2.73
CA ILE A 8 -9.64 6.07 3.23
C ILE A 8 -10.03 4.59 3.08
N CYS A 9 -9.05 3.72 2.82
CA CYS A 9 -9.25 2.28 2.78
C CYS A 9 -8.45 1.56 3.87
N LEU A 10 -9.07 0.54 4.49
CA LEU A 10 -8.45 -0.25 5.56
C LEU A 10 -7.94 -1.58 5.02
N VAL A 11 -6.72 -1.96 5.43
CA VAL A 11 -6.14 -3.27 5.20
C VAL A 11 -5.76 -3.86 6.56
N MET A 12 -6.59 -4.75 7.09
CA MET A 12 -6.37 -5.37 8.40
C MET A 12 -5.92 -6.82 8.21
N LEU A 13 -4.75 -7.15 8.75
CA LEU A 13 -4.18 -8.49 8.77
C LEU A 13 -4.24 -9.04 10.18
N ALA A 14 -4.55 -10.33 10.30
CA ALA A 14 -4.56 -10.97 11.61
C ALA A 14 -3.13 -11.08 12.17
N SER A 15 -2.96 -10.99 13.48
CA SER A 15 -1.65 -10.97 14.16
C SER A 15 -0.78 -12.22 13.91
N HIS A 16 -1.39 -13.36 13.55
CA HIS A 16 -0.66 -14.58 13.18
C HIS A 16 -0.13 -14.56 11.74
N VAL A 17 -0.56 -13.61 10.91
CA VAL A 17 -0.07 -13.39 9.55
C VAL A 17 1.24 -12.59 9.65
N LYS A 18 2.34 -13.31 9.88
CA LYS A 18 3.69 -12.74 9.99
C LYS A 18 4.44 -12.78 8.65
N GLY A 19 5.40 -11.88 8.45
CA GLY A 19 6.38 -11.90 7.35
C GLY A 19 5.93 -11.25 6.03
N TYR A 20 6.43 -11.78 4.89
CA TYR A 20 6.30 -11.29 3.49
C TYR A 20 4.87 -11.21 2.92
N SER A 21 3.83 -11.25 3.75
CA SER A 21 2.46 -11.09 3.28
C SER A 21 2.30 -9.67 2.72
N PHE A 22 2.06 -9.59 1.41
CA PHE A 22 1.79 -8.34 0.71
C PHE A 22 0.40 -8.43 0.09
N PRO A 23 -0.63 -7.86 0.73
CA PRO A 23 -2.00 -7.94 0.22
C PRO A 23 -2.12 -7.31 -1.17
N SER A 24 -2.46 -8.10 -2.18
CA SER A 24 -2.56 -7.65 -3.58
C SER A 24 -3.57 -6.51 -3.78
N LYS A 25 -4.52 -6.35 -2.85
CA LYS A 25 -5.50 -5.25 -2.83
C LYS A 25 -4.83 -3.87 -2.68
N ILE A 26 -3.67 -3.77 -2.02
CA ILE A 26 -2.94 -2.51 -1.82
C ILE A 26 -2.73 -1.78 -3.15
N TYR A 27 -2.20 -2.45 -4.17
CA TYR A 27 -1.95 -1.83 -5.47
C TYR A 27 -3.23 -1.31 -6.14
N THR A 28 -4.34 -2.03 -5.99
CA THR A 28 -5.63 -1.58 -6.54
C THR A 28 -6.16 -0.35 -5.82
N LEU A 29 -6.03 -0.28 -4.50
CA LEU A 29 -6.44 0.89 -3.70
C LEU A 29 -5.58 2.10 -4.04
N MET A 30 -4.27 1.92 -4.12
CA MET A 30 -3.33 2.96 -4.51
C MET A 30 -3.60 3.48 -5.93
N GLY A 31 -3.91 2.59 -6.88
CA GLY A 31 -4.29 2.96 -8.24
C GLY A 31 -5.62 3.73 -8.33
N MET A 32 -6.41 3.77 -7.26
CA MET A 32 -7.59 4.62 -7.12
C MET A 32 -7.31 5.92 -6.35
N ALA A 33 -6.03 6.26 -6.16
CA ALA A 33 -5.57 7.40 -5.36
C ALA A 33 -6.09 7.39 -3.92
N LYS A 34 -6.15 6.22 -3.27
CA LYS A 34 -6.70 6.08 -1.91
C LYS A 34 -5.60 5.96 -0.85
N PRO A 35 -5.61 6.83 0.17
CA PRO A 35 -4.86 6.62 1.40
C PRO A 35 -5.20 5.27 2.03
N ILE A 36 -4.19 4.59 2.56
CA ILE A 36 -4.33 3.26 3.18
C ILE A 36 -3.97 3.33 4.65
N ILE A 37 -4.84 2.80 5.52
CA ILE A 37 -4.45 2.43 6.88
C ILE A 37 -4.27 0.92 6.91
N ILE A 38 -3.06 0.47 7.25
CA ILE A 38 -2.75 -0.94 7.41
C ILE A 38 -2.59 -1.28 8.90
N MET A 39 -3.26 -2.35 9.34
CA MET A 39 -3.04 -2.95 10.65
C MET A 39 -2.44 -4.34 10.44
N CYS A 40 -1.23 -4.56 10.94
CA CYS A 40 -0.51 -5.81 10.78
C CYS A 40 0.59 -5.93 11.84
N SER A 41 1.22 -7.10 11.97
CA SER A 41 2.39 -7.23 12.85
C SER A 41 3.57 -6.38 12.34
N SER A 42 4.40 -5.86 13.23
CA SER A 42 5.66 -5.13 12.93
C SER A 42 6.55 -5.75 11.86
N GLU A 43 6.55 -7.08 11.71
CA GLU A 43 7.36 -7.79 10.71
C GLU A 43 6.76 -7.78 9.29
N CYS A 44 5.74 -6.97 9.02
CA CYS A 44 5.02 -6.96 7.75
C CYS A 44 5.60 -5.94 6.76
N ASN A 45 6.19 -6.43 5.65
CA ASN A 45 6.72 -5.59 4.57
C ASN A 45 5.70 -4.60 3.97
N ALA A 46 4.41 -4.92 4.06
CA ALA A 46 3.36 -4.02 3.56
C ALA A 46 3.25 -2.74 4.41
N ALA A 47 3.45 -2.80 5.73
CA ALA A 47 3.50 -1.60 6.57
C ALA A 47 4.67 -0.69 6.17
N ASP A 48 5.87 -1.26 6.07
CA ASP A 48 7.07 -0.53 5.65
C ASP A 48 6.88 0.13 4.28
N PHE A 49 6.26 -0.60 3.34
CA PHE A 49 5.96 -0.08 2.02
C PHE A 49 5.01 1.13 2.06
N ILE A 50 3.92 1.05 2.82
CA ILE A 50 2.95 2.15 2.95
C ILE A 50 3.61 3.39 3.57
N ILE A 51 4.42 3.22 4.63
CA ILE A 51 5.12 4.33 5.29
C ILE A 51 6.18 4.94 4.37
N LYS A 52 7.03 4.11 3.75
CA LYS A 52 8.11 4.57 2.85
C LYS A 52 7.57 5.36 1.66
N THR A 53 6.44 4.94 1.12
CA THR A 53 5.81 5.58 -0.04
C THR A 53 4.93 6.78 0.33
N LYS A 54 4.75 7.06 1.63
CA LYS A 54 3.85 8.12 2.13
C LYS A 54 2.42 7.96 1.59
N SER A 55 1.98 6.72 1.49
CA SER A 55 0.67 6.31 0.96
C SER A 55 -0.38 6.08 2.06
N GLY A 56 0.00 6.33 3.32
CA GLY A 56 -0.90 6.27 4.46
C GLY A 56 -0.19 5.94 5.77
N TRP A 57 -0.82 5.11 6.61
CA TRP A 57 -0.40 4.86 7.99
C TRP A 57 -0.39 3.36 8.30
N ALA A 58 0.43 2.98 9.28
CA ALA A 58 0.56 1.61 9.76
C ALA A 58 0.43 1.55 11.29
N PHE A 59 -0.27 0.52 11.78
CA PHE A 59 -0.46 0.24 13.20
C PHE A 59 -0.23 -1.24 13.47
N GLU A 60 0.14 -1.57 14.72
CA GLU A 60 0.17 -2.96 15.16
C GLU A 60 -1.25 -3.53 15.19
N SER A 61 -1.36 -4.85 15.03
CA SER A 61 -2.66 -5.54 14.90
C SER A 61 -3.54 -5.43 16.14
N ASP A 62 -2.93 -5.21 17.31
CA ASP A 62 -3.58 -5.09 18.62
C ASP A 62 -3.64 -3.64 19.12
N ASP A 63 -3.09 -2.68 18.39
CA ASP A 63 -3.10 -1.25 18.75
C ASP A 63 -4.38 -0.55 18.26
N CYS A 64 -5.51 -0.97 18.82
CA CYS A 64 -6.81 -0.38 18.54
C CYS A 64 -6.94 1.07 19.03
N GLU A 65 -6.22 1.44 20.09
CA GLU A 65 -6.27 2.78 20.69
C GLU A 65 -5.65 3.81 19.74
N SER A 66 -4.41 3.61 19.30
CA SER A 66 -3.75 4.52 18.36
C SER A 66 -4.47 4.57 17.01
N PHE A 67 -5.01 3.43 16.56
CA PHE A 67 -5.85 3.38 15.35
C PHE A 67 -7.07 4.29 15.48
N THR A 68 -7.80 4.21 16.59
CA THR A 68 -9.02 5.00 16.82
C THR A 68 -8.70 6.49 16.90
N ASP A 69 -7.66 6.85 17.65
CA ASP A 69 -7.15 8.23 17.74
C ASP A 69 -6.79 8.80 16.38
N MET A 70 -6.18 7.99 15.51
CA MET A 70 -5.85 8.43 14.15
C MET A 70 -7.12 8.66 13.34
N ILE A 71 -8.10 7.76 13.39
CA ILE A 71 -9.37 7.94 12.67
C ILE A 71 -10.07 9.23 13.11
N GLU A 72 -10.09 9.54 14.41
CA GLU A 72 -10.66 10.80 14.92
C GLU A 72 -9.90 12.03 14.40
N LYS A 73 -8.56 11.98 14.40
CA LYS A 73 -7.71 13.05 13.85
C LYS A 73 -7.98 13.28 12.36
N LEU A 74 -8.08 12.21 11.58
CA LEU A 74 -8.35 12.27 10.14
C LEU A 74 -9.77 12.72 9.82
N TYR A 75 -10.74 12.35 10.65
CA TYR A 75 -12.11 12.82 10.53
C TYR A 75 -12.20 14.34 10.71
N ASN A 76 -11.49 14.87 11.71
CA ASN A 76 -11.48 16.29 12.05
C ASN A 76 -10.54 17.12 11.14
N ASN A 77 -9.51 16.51 10.55
CA ASN A 77 -8.57 17.17 9.65
C ASN A 77 -8.32 16.33 8.39
N ARG A 78 -9.09 16.63 7.34
CA ARG A 78 -9.09 15.93 6.06
C ARG A 78 -8.08 16.47 5.04
N GLU A 79 -7.41 17.58 5.34
CA GLU A 79 -6.58 18.33 4.38
C GLU A 79 -5.46 17.47 3.76
N GLN A 80 -4.90 16.55 4.55
CA GLN A 80 -3.82 15.68 4.11
C GLN A 80 -4.25 14.47 3.26
N LEU A 81 -5.55 14.15 3.18
CA LEU A 81 -6.03 12.93 2.52
C LEU A 81 -5.78 12.96 1.01
N ASP A 82 -6.04 14.11 0.36
CA ASP A 82 -5.83 14.27 -1.08
C ASP A 82 -4.35 14.10 -1.45
N GLN A 83 -3.45 14.68 -0.66
CA GLN A 83 -2.02 14.58 -0.89
C GLN A 83 -1.50 13.15 -0.71
N ILE A 84 -1.98 12.43 0.31
CA ILE A 84 -1.60 11.04 0.56
C ILE A 84 -2.18 10.11 -0.53
N GLY A 85 -3.40 10.39 -0.99
CA GLY A 85 -4.02 9.71 -2.13
C GLY A 85 -3.22 9.90 -3.42
N ALA A 86 -2.78 11.13 -3.70
CA ALA A 86 -1.93 11.44 -4.85
C ALA A 86 -0.57 10.72 -4.78
N ASN A 87 0.07 10.66 -3.61
CA ASN A 87 1.29 9.87 -3.42
C ASN A 87 1.06 8.40 -3.76
N SER A 88 -0.08 7.85 -3.31
CA SER A 88 -0.45 6.46 -3.56
C SER A 88 -0.57 6.17 -5.06
N LEU A 89 -1.26 7.04 -5.80
CA LEU A 89 -1.40 6.88 -7.25
C LEU A 89 -0.04 6.99 -7.96
N LYS A 90 0.76 7.99 -7.58
CA LYS A 90 2.09 8.22 -8.16
C LYS A 90 2.99 6.99 -8.07
N VAL A 91 2.97 6.28 -6.93
CA VAL A 91 3.74 5.04 -6.77
C VAL A 91 3.35 3.98 -7.81
N ILE A 92 2.05 3.88 -8.13
CA ILE A 92 1.57 2.95 -9.16
C ILE A 92 2.02 3.39 -10.55
N GLU A 93 1.85 4.67 -10.87
CA GLU A 93 2.25 5.24 -12.16
C GLU A 93 3.76 5.07 -12.42
N ASP A 94 4.57 5.31 -11.39
CA ASP A 94 6.03 5.27 -11.50
C ASP A 94 6.58 3.83 -11.54
N GLY A 95 5.93 2.85 -10.91
CA GLY A 95 6.56 1.53 -10.68
C GLY A 95 5.71 0.29 -10.93
N TYR A 96 4.38 0.36 -10.77
CA TYR A 96 3.52 -0.82 -10.66
C TYR A 96 2.42 -0.89 -11.72
N THR A 97 2.53 -0.10 -12.79
CA THR A 97 1.69 -0.28 -13.98
C THR A 97 1.97 -1.64 -14.64
N LYS A 98 0.98 -2.16 -15.38
CA LYS A 98 1.15 -3.42 -16.13
C LYS A 98 2.32 -3.33 -17.11
N GLN A 99 2.53 -2.16 -17.70
CA GLN A 99 3.61 -1.87 -18.63
C GLN A 99 4.97 -1.92 -17.93
N ASN A 100 5.12 -1.24 -16.79
CA ASN A 100 6.39 -1.21 -16.04
C ASN A 100 6.76 -2.61 -15.54
N ILE A 101 5.81 -3.33 -14.95
CA ILE A 101 6.03 -4.70 -14.47
C ILE A 101 6.29 -5.67 -15.63
N GLY A 102 5.54 -5.55 -16.73
CA GLY A 102 5.74 -6.36 -17.92
C GLY A 102 7.13 -6.19 -18.54
N SER A 103 7.63 -4.95 -18.59
CA SER A 103 9.00 -4.68 -19.04
C SER A 103 10.04 -5.32 -18.13
N GLN A 104 9.90 -5.18 -16.82
CA GLN A 104 10.83 -5.79 -15.85
C GLN A 104 10.90 -7.32 -16.00
N TYR A 105 9.75 -7.97 -16.17
CA TYR A 105 9.73 -9.42 -16.45
C TYR A 105 10.36 -9.78 -17.79
N ASN A 106 10.11 -8.99 -18.84
CA ASN A 106 10.71 -9.21 -20.15
C ASN A 106 12.24 -9.08 -20.12
N ASP A 107 12.75 -8.05 -19.45
CA ASP A 107 14.19 -7.83 -19.30
C ASP A 107 14.84 -8.96 -18.51
N LEU A 108 14.23 -9.37 -17.38
CA LEU A 108 14.69 -10.51 -16.59
C LEU A 108 14.74 -11.81 -17.41
N VAL A 109 13.71 -12.10 -18.21
CA VAL A 109 13.67 -13.31 -19.05
C VAL A 109 14.77 -13.27 -20.12
N ARG A 110 15.00 -12.10 -20.75
CA ARG A 110 16.09 -11.92 -21.71
C ARG A 110 17.45 -12.16 -21.07
N ASP A 111 17.71 -11.53 -19.93
CA ASP A 111 18.99 -11.66 -19.21
C ASP A 111 19.28 -13.13 -18.85
N LEU A 112 18.27 -13.86 -18.37
CA LEU A 112 18.41 -15.29 -18.03
C LEU A 112 18.62 -16.19 -19.25
N CYS A 113 18.08 -15.81 -20.41
CA CYS A 113 18.31 -16.51 -21.67
C CYS A 113 19.70 -16.23 -22.26
N GLU A 114 20.19 -14.98 -22.15
CA GLU A 114 21.51 -14.56 -22.66
C GLU A 114 22.66 -15.11 -21.79
N GLN A 115 22.46 -15.33 -20.49
CA GLN A 115 23.45 -15.93 -19.56
C GLN A 115 23.61 -17.45 -19.67
N ARG A 116 22.83 -18.11 -20.55
CA ARG A 116 22.87 -19.58 -20.75
C ARG A 116 23.79 -20.04 -21.89
N HIS A 117 24.67 -19.17 -22.37
CA HIS A 117 25.76 -19.49 -23.31
C HIS A 117 27.13 -19.30 -22.65
#